data_AF-A0A9D6K5Z5-F1
#
_entry.id   AF-A0A9D6K5Z5-F1
#
_cell.length_a   1.000
_cell.length_b   1.000
_cell.length_c   1.000
_cell.angle_alpha   90.00
_cell.angle_beta   90.00
_cell.angle_gamma   90.00
#
_symmetry.space_group_name_H-M   'P 1'
#
loop_
_entity.id
_entity.type
_entity.pdbx_description
1 polymer ?
#
loop_
_entity_poly.entity_id
_entity_poly.type
_entity_poly.pdbx_seq_one_letter_code
_entity_poly.pdbx_strand_id
1 'polypeptide(L)'
;MAETFSELNEKHINFIKAQKIFFVATAPSNLKDEFVNLSPKGYDVLEILDNKTVVYADYPGSGNETATHLQQNGRLTIMFASFDKTPMILRLYGHGEAA
;
A
#
# COMPACT_ATOMS: atom_id res chain seq x y z
N MET A 1 5.70 20.54 4.42
CA MET A 1 5.36 19.46 5.36
C MET A 1 4.26 18.62 4.74
N ALA A 2 4.23 17.32 5.02
CA ALA A 2 3.14 16.46 4.55
C ALA A 2 1.87 16.74 5.37
N GLU A 3 0.71 16.77 4.72
CA GLU A 3 -0.59 16.85 5.39
C GLU A 3 -1.04 15.44 5.79
N THR A 4 -1.61 15.31 6.97
CA THR A 4 -2.11 14.03 7.50
C THR A 4 -3.62 14.09 7.60
N PHE A 5 -4.28 13.02 7.17
CA PHE A 5 -5.74 12.89 7.19
C PHE A 5 -6.13 11.63 7.97
N SER A 6 -7.26 11.67 8.66
CA SER A 6 -7.79 10.50 9.37
C SER A 6 -8.48 9.48 8.45
N GLU A 7 -8.82 9.90 7.23
CA GLU A 7 -9.47 9.07 6.21
C GLU A 7 -9.30 9.64 4.80
N LEU A 8 -9.64 8.82 3.80
CA LEU A 8 -9.68 9.22 2.40
C LEU A 8 -10.84 10.18 2.16
N ASN A 9 -10.58 11.25 1.42
CA ASN A 9 -11.61 12.11 0.84
C ASN A 9 -11.72 11.83 -0.67
N GLU A 10 -12.70 12.43 -1.33
CA GLU A 10 -12.93 12.25 -2.77
C GLU A 10 -11.69 12.53 -3.63
N LYS A 11 -10.88 13.54 -3.26
CA LYS A 11 -9.65 13.86 -3.99
C LYS A 11 -8.62 12.73 -3.87
N HIS A 12 -8.46 12.16 -2.67
CA HIS A 12 -7.56 11.02 -2.46
C HIS A 12 -8.03 9.79 -3.24
N ILE A 13 -9.34 9.49 -3.19
CA ILE A 13 -9.95 8.35 -3.90
C ILE A 13 -9.74 8.49 -5.41
N ASN A 14 -10.04 9.68 -5.96
CA ASN A 14 -9.85 9.95 -7.40
C ASN A 14 -8.37 9.85 -7.81
N PHE A 15 -7.45 10.32 -6.96
CA PHE A 15 -6.02 10.18 -7.20
C PHE A 15 -5.60 8.71 -7.23
N ILE A 16 -6.03 7.90 -6.25
CA ILE A 16 -5.73 6.46 -6.18
C ILE A 16 -6.23 5.75 -7.44
N LYS A 17 -7.49 5.98 -7.84
CA LYS A 17 -8.11 5.36 -9.02
C LYS A 17 -7.42 5.72 -10.34
N ALA A 18 -6.74 6.86 -10.41
CA ALA A 18 -6.00 7.26 -11.59
C ALA A 18 -4.64 6.54 -11.73
N GLN A 19 -4.11 5.94 -10.65
CA GLN A 19 -2.78 5.33 -10.69
C GLN A 19 -2.79 3.97 -11.38
N LYS A 20 -1.76 3.72 -12.19
CA LYS A 20 -1.52 2.42 -12.85
C LYS A 20 -0.65 1.46 -12.04
N ILE A 21 0.04 2.01 -11.04
CA ILE A 21 0.98 1.32 -10.18
C ILE A 21 0.90 1.94 -8.77
N PHE A 22 1.05 1.10 -7.76
CA PHE A 22 1.23 1.48 -6.37
C PHE A 22 2.31 0.59 -5.75
N PHE A 23 2.80 0.96 -4.58
CA PHE A 23 3.89 0.27 -3.91
C PHE A 23 3.43 -0.17 -2.53
N VAL A 24 3.66 -1.44 -2.22
CA VAL A 24 3.36 -2.00 -0.90
C VAL A 24 4.68 -2.18 -0.17
N ALA A 25 4.79 -1.59 1.01
CA ALA A 25 5.92 -1.73 1.90
C ALA A 25 5.49 -2.44 3.19
N THR A 26 6.23 -3.48 3.57
CA THR A 26 6.08 -4.19 4.85
C THR A 26 7.44 -4.41 5.48
N ALA A 27 7.47 -4.60 6.80
CA ALA A 27 8.70 -4.86 7.52
C ALA A 27 8.49 -6.00 8.53
N PRO A 28 9.51 -6.83 8.74
CA PRO A 28 9.45 -7.90 9.72
C PRO A 28 9.40 -7.33 11.14
N SER A 29 8.94 -8.13 12.09
CA SER A 29 8.98 -7.78 13.51
C SER A 29 10.41 -7.70 14.06
N ASN A 30 11.35 -8.39 13.41
CA ASN A 30 12.77 -8.37 13.73
C ASN A 30 13.57 -8.11 12.44
N LEU A 31 14.43 -7.09 12.44
CA LEU A 31 15.29 -6.77 11.30
C LEU A 31 16.61 -7.56 11.29
N LYS A 32 16.84 -8.41 12.28
CA LYS A 32 18.04 -9.26 12.30
C LYS A 32 17.88 -10.36 11.26
N ASP A 33 18.69 -10.28 10.21
CA ASP A 33 18.74 -11.25 9.10
C ASP A 33 17.49 -11.27 8.18
N GLU A 34 16.55 -10.33 8.36
CA GLU A 34 15.38 -10.10 7.49
C GLU A 34 15.44 -8.71 6.83
N PHE A 35 14.70 -8.51 5.75
CA PHE A 35 14.71 -7.26 4.98
C PHE A 35 13.34 -6.60 4.94
N VAL A 36 13.34 -5.27 4.83
CA VAL A 36 12.12 -4.54 4.45
C VAL A 36 11.71 -4.99 3.05
N ASN A 37 10.44 -5.38 2.90
CA ASN A 37 9.87 -5.70 1.61
C ASN A 37 9.28 -4.43 0.98
N LEU A 38 9.53 -4.24 -0.32
CA LEU A 38 8.93 -3.19 -1.13
C LEU A 38 8.59 -3.77 -2.50
N SER A 39 7.30 -3.90 -2.79
CA SER A 39 6.82 -4.52 -4.01
C SER A 39 5.96 -3.56 -4.83
N PRO A 40 6.26 -3.34 -6.12
CA PRO A 40 5.33 -2.68 -7.02
C PRO A 40 4.15 -3.62 -7.30
N LYS A 41 2.94 -3.06 -7.23
CA LYS A 41 1.69 -3.69 -7.64
C LYS A 41 1.03 -2.80 -8.68
N GLY A 42 0.40 -3.39 -9.68
CA GLY A 42 -0.25 -2.64 -10.75
C GLY A 42 -1.42 -3.42 -11.31
N TYR A 43 -1.96 -2.95 -12.43
CA TYR A 43 -3.23 -3.40 -12.99
C TYR A 43 -4.44 -3.00 -12.14
N ASP A 44 -5.62 -3.44 -12.54
CA ASP A 44 -6.90 -3.16 -11.89
C ASP A 44 -7.13 -4.13 -10.72
N VAL A 45 -6.25 -4.04 -9.72
CA VAL A 45 -6.17 -5.01 -8.61
C VAL A 45 -6.49 -4.40 -7.26
N LEU A 46 -6.73 -3.09 -7.17
CA LEU A 46 -6.98 -2.39 -5.92
C LEU A 46 -8.37 -1.78 -5.93
N GLU A 47 -9.12 -2.05 -4.86
CA GLU A 47 -10.45 -1.50 -4.63
C GLU A 47 -10.51 -0.74 -3.30
N ILE A 48 -11.30 0.32 -3.29
CA ILE A 48 -11.56 1.13 -2.08
C ILE A 48 -12.95 0.75 -1.59
N LEU A 49 -13.02 0.05 -0.45
CA LEU A 49 -14.29 -0.43 0.12
C LEU A 49 -15.01 0.69 0.87
N ASP A 50 -14.24 1.52 1.58
CA ASP A 50 -14.72 2.72 2.28
C ASP A 50 -13.55 3.72 2.47
N ASN A 51 -13.79 4.84 3.18
CA ASN A 51 -12.78 5.88 3.35
C ASN A 51 -11.55 5.46 4.19
N LYS A 52 -11.56 4.27 4.80
CA LYS A 52 -10.49 3.74 5.67
C LYS A 52 -10.05 2.32 5.29
N THR A 53 -10.74 1.67 4.36
CA THR A 53 -10.50 0.28 3.99
C THR A 53 -10.26 0.16 2.49
N VAL A 54 -9.13 -0.44 2.14
CA VAL A 54 -8.79 -0.82 0.77
C VAL A 54 -8.45 -2.31 0.72
N VAL A 55 -8.71 -2.95 -0.41
CA VAL A 55 -8.32 -4.33 -0.69
C VAL A 55 -7.53 -4.34 -1.98
N TYR A 56 -6.53 -5.22 -2.08
CA TYR A 56 -5.91 -5.49 -3.36
C TYR A 56 -5.60 -6.97 -3.56
N ALA A 57 -5.59 -7.42 -4.81
CA ALA A 57 -5.19 -8.78 -5.15
C ALA A 57 -3.67 -8.92 -5.11
N ASP A 58 -3.17 -9.76 -4.20
CA ASP A 58 -1.74 -10.08 -4.13
C ASP A 58 -1.44 -11.28 -5.04
N TYR A 59 -0.99 -10.99 -6.26
CA TYR A 59 -0.60 -12.05 -7.21
C TYR A 59 0.70 -12.74 -6.79
N PRO A 60 0.83 -14.07 -7.00
CA PRO A 60 2.03 -14.81 -6.66
C PRO A 60 3.25 -14.30 -7.45
N GLY A 61 4.30 -13.91 -6.73
CA GLY A 61 5.56 -13.43 -7.30
C GLY A 61 6.58 -13.00 -6.24
N SER A 62 7.87 -13.08 -6.59
CA SER A 62 9.10 -12.63 -5.88
C SER A 62 9.30 -12.93 -4.38
N GLY A 63 8.40 -13.68 -3.73
CA GLY A 63 8.51 -14.06 -2.33
C GLY A 63 7.32 -13.52 -1.54
N ASN A 64 6.71 -14.37 -0.72
CA ASN A 64 5.50 -14.05 0.04
C ASN A 64 5.79 -13.18 1.29
N GLU A 65 6.76 -12.27 1.20
CA GLU A 65 7.25 -11.47 2.34
C GLU A 65 6.17 -10.52 2.86
N THR A 66 5.31 -10.01 1.97
CA THR A 66 4.14 -9.22 2.39
C THR A 66 3.28 -10.01 3.36
N ALA A 67 2.82 -11.20 2.98
CA ALA A 67 1.97 -12.00 3.86
C ALA A 67 2.71 -12.45 5.12
N THR A 68 3.99 -12.82 5.02
CA THR A 68 4.82 -13.17 6.19
C THR A 68 4.87 -12.03 7.21
N HIS A 69 5.19 -10.81 6.78
CA HIS A 69 5.24 -9.64 7.67
C HIS A 69 3.86 -9.29 8.24
N LEU A 70 2.79 -9.41 7.45
CA LEU A 70 1.42 -9.19 7.94
C LEU A 70 1.03 -10.21 9.02
N GLN A 71 1.42 -11.48 8.90
CA GLN A 71 1.21 -12.47 9.95
C GLN A 71 2.02 -12.17 11.23
N GLN A 72 3.20 -11.58 11.11
CA GLN A 72 4.04 -11.24 12.25
C GLN A 72 3.55 -10.01 13.04
N ASN A 73 3.12 -8.95 12.34
CA ASN A 73 2.75 -7.68 13.00
C ASN A 73 1.61 -6.89 12.33
N GLY A 74 1.11 -7.33 11.19
CA GLY A 74 -0.01 -6.71 10.48
C GLY A 74 0.27 -5.35 9.87
N ARG A 75 1.46 -4.73 10.03
CA ARG A 75 1.71 -3.36 9.58
C ARG A 75 2.06 -3.33 8.10
N LEU A 76 1.49 -2.36 7.38
CA LEU A 76 1.87 -2.04 6.01
C LEU A 76 1.75 -0.55 5.69
N THR A 77 2.43 -0.15 4.63
CA THR A 77 2.21 1.13 3.97
C THR A 77 1.96 0.90 2.49
N ILE A 78 0.91 1.54 1.96
CA ILE A 78 0.67 1.60 0.51
C ILE A 78 1.00 3.01 0.04
N MET A 79 1.88 3.12 -0.96
CA MET A 79 2.26 4.40 -1.56
C MET A 79 1.77 4.49 -3.01
N PHE A 80 1.17 5.62 -3.33
CA PHE A 80 0.82 6.05 -4.67
C PHE A 80 1.72 7.24 -5.05
N ALA A 81 2.21 7.25 -6.29
CA ALA A 81 3.03 8.31 -6.82
C ALA A 81 2.48 8.76 -8.17
N SER A 82 2.34 10.07 -8.36
CA SER A 82 1.94 10.64 -9.63
C SER A 82 3.06 10.49 -10.66
N PHE A 83 2.70 9.97 -11.83
CA PHE A 83 3.55 9.95 -13.03
C PHE A 83 3.07 10.92 -14.11
N ASP A 84 2.16 11.84 -13.75
CA ASP A 84 1.62 12.87 -14.63
C ASP A 84 2.16 14.28 -14.25
N LYS A 85 1.67 15.33 -14.92
CA LYS A 85 2.14 16.71 -14.80
C LYS A 85 2.09 17.27 -13.38
N THR A 86 1.15 16.81 -12.56
CA THR A 86 1.00 17.28 -11.18
C THR A 86 1.77 16.33 -10.25
N PRO A 87 2.88 16.76 -9.63
CA PRO A 87 3.63 15.93 -8.70
C PRO A 87 2.83 15.72 -7.41
N MET A 88 2.60 14.46 -7.04
CA MET A 88 1.89 14.09 -5.82
C MET A 88 2.36 12.72 -5.34
N ILE A 89 2.47 12.57 -4.02
CA ILE A 89 2.66 11.29 -3.34
C ILE A 89 1.56 11.18 -2.29
N LEU A 90 0.87 10.04 -2.25
CA LEU A 90 -0.09 9.69 -1.21
C LEU A 90 0.35 8.39 -0.53
N ARG A 91 0.27 8.34 0.80
CA ARG A 91 0.57 7.14 1.57
C ARG A 91 -0.60 6.77 2.45
N LEU A 92 -0.97 5.49 2.41
CA LEU A 92 -1.90 4.88 3.34
C LEU A 92 -1.08 4.11 4.36
N TYR A 93 -1.24 4.48 5.63
CA TYR A 93 -0.64 3.78 6.76
C TYR A 93 -1.72 2.99 7.47
N GLY A 94 -1.47 1.72 7.78
CA GLY A 94 -2.48 0.93 8.44
C GLY A 94 -2.02 -0.47 8.80
N HIS A 95 -3.02 -1.29 9.14
CA HIS A 95 -2.86 -2.70 9.36
C HIS A 95 -3.63 -3.48 8.29
N GLY A 96 -3.18 -4.68 7.99
CA GLY A 96 -3.77 -5.53 6.98
C GLY A 96 -3.60 -7.00 7.33
N GLU A 97 -4.36 -7.83 6.64
CA GLU A 97 -4.37 -9.27 6.80
C GLU A 97 -4.28 -9.89 5.40
N ALA A 98 -3.47 -10.94 5.25
CA ALA A 98 -3.46 -11.76 4.04
C ALA A 98 -4.43 -12.93 4.23
N ALA A 99 -5.35 -13.09 3.28
CA ALA A 99 -6.32 -14.19 3.25
C ALA A 99 -5.77 -15.43 2.56
#